data_AF-A0A6P7G615-F1
#
_entry.id   AF-A0A6P7G615-F1
#
_cell.length_a   1.000
_cell.length_b   1.000
_cell.length_c   1.000
_cell.angle_alpha   90.00
_cell.angle_beta   90.00
_cell.angle_gamma   90.00
#
_symmetry.space_group_name_H-M   'P 1'
#
loop_
_entity.id
_entity.type
_entity.pdbx_description
1 polymer ?
#
loop_
_entity_poly.entity_id
_entity_poly.type
_entity_poly.pdbx_seq_one_letter_code
_entity_poly.pdbx_strand_id
1 'polypeptide(L)'
;MSQTKEIKSYSYFDSPDGHDVLDKFLCVMKPASLTAFGIGTIDVVAWSHPKGYLPTLGRYAYMGFPIVGASAAFVLVTNASASFRKKDDVWNWFIGGFSAGIFLSCFAIKITGI
;
A
#
# COMPACT_ATOMS: atom_id res chain seq x y z
N MET A 1 -6.45 -40.74 -0.41
CA MET A 1 -6.28 -39.57 0.47
C MET A 1 -5.86 -38.39 -0.40
N SER A 2 -6.80 -37.49 -0.72
CA SER A 2 -6.49 -36.24 -1.43
C SER A 2 -5.76 -35.32 -0.46
N GLN A 3 -4.51 -34.97 -0.76
CA GLN A 3 -3.70 -34.03 0.02
C GLN A 3 -4.29 -32.63 -0.18
N THR A 4 -5.16 -32.18 0.73
CA THR A 4 -5.56 -30.77 0.80
C THR A 4 -4.32 -29.97 1.15
N LYS A 5 -3.69 -29.32 0.16
CA LYS A 5 -2.66 -28.29 0.38
C LYS A 5 -3.29 -27.25 1.30
N GLU A 6 -2.87 -27.19 2.57
CA GLU A 6 -3.10 -25.98 3.37
C GLU A 6 -2.43 -24.83 2.62
N ILE A 7 -3.24 -23.96 2.01
CA ILE A 7 -2.76 -22.70 1.47
C ILE A 7 -2.55 -21.81 2.70
N LYS A 8 -1.44 -21.97 3.41
CA LYS A 8 -1.08 -21.08 4.50
C LYS A 8 -0.88 -19.69 3.89
N SER A 9 -1.79 -18.77 4.17
CA SER A 9 -1.68 -17.39 3.72
C SER A 9 -0.45 -16.77 4.39
N TYR A 10 0.49 -16.28 3.58
CA TYR A 10 1.69 -15.61 4.07
C TYR A 10 1.31 -14.42 4.97
N SER A 11 1.84 -14.42 6.18
CA SER A 11 1.70 -13.31 7.14
C SER A 11 2.92 -12.40 7.07
N TYR A 12 2.71 -11.10 7.26
CA TYR A 12 3.80 -10.11 7.17
C TYR A 12 4.97 -10.40 8.13
N PHE A 13 4.70 -11.03 9.26
CA PHE A 13 5.70 -11.34 10.29
C PHE A 13 6.30 -12.75 10.18
N ASP A 14 6.02 -13.47 9.08
CA ASP A 14 6.57 -14.82 8.89
C ASP A 14 8.09 -14.81 8.62
N SER A 15 8.65 -13.69 8.13
CA SER A 15 10.10 -13.48 7.98
C SER A 15 10.54 -12.10 8.49
N PRO A 16 11.83 -11.92 8.90
CA PRO A 16 12.34 -10.62 9.36
C PRO A 16 12.37 -9.59 8.24
N ASP A 17 12.40 -8.30 8.58
CA ASP A 17 12.47 -7.24 7.58
C ASP A 17 13.78 -7.31 6.75
N GLY A 18 13.66 -7.09 5.44
CA GLY A 18 14.73 -7.26 4.47
C GLY A 18 14.80 -8.65 3.81
N HIS A 19 13.89 -9.56 4.17
CA HIS A 19 13.68 -10.85 3.52
C HIS A 19 12.28 -10.93 2.90
N ASP A 20 12.14 -11.76 1.86
CA ASP A 20 10.87 -12.03 1.15
C ASP A 20 10.07 -10.76 0.80
N VAL A 21 10.79 -9.75 0.31
CA VAL A 21 10.24 -8.40 0.10
C VAL A 21 8.99 -8.41 -0.78
N LEU A 22 8.96 -9.27 -1.80
CA LEU A 22 7.79 -9.41 -2.67
C LEU A 22 6.58 -10.01 -1.96
N ASP A 23 6.77 -11.02 -1.12
CA ASP A 23 5.67 -11.64 -0.38
C ASP A 23 5.11 -10.67 0.66
N LYS A 24 5.98 -9.94 1.37
CA LYS A 24 5.58 -8.84 2.26
C LYS A 24 4.86 -7.72 1.53
N PHE A 25 5.37 -7.32 0.37
CA PHE A 25 4.75 -6.31 -0.48
C PHE A 25 3.34 -6.74 -0.87
N LEU A 26 3.17 -7.95 -1.42
CA LEU A 26 1.86 -8.47 -1.81
C LEU A 26 0.93 -8.65 -0.60
N CYS A 27 1.46 -9.04 0.56
CA CYS A 27 0.71 -9.16 1.81
C CYS A 27 0.09 -7.81 2.22
N VAL A 28 0.85 -6.71 2.17
CA VAL A 28 0.38 -5.36 2.52
C VAL A 28 -0.48 -4.74 1.43
N MET A 29 -0.17 -5.03 0.16
CA MET A 29 -0.89 -4.47 -0.98
C MET A 29 -2.33 -4.99 -1.09
N LYS A 30 -2.62 -6.21 -0.64
CA LYS A 30 -3.99 -6.77 -0.60
C LYS A 30 -4.96 -5.91 0.21
N PRO A 31 -4.75 -5.67 1.52
CA PRO A 31 -5.64 -4.81 2.30
C PRO A 31 -5.58 -3.35 1.84
N ALA A 32 -4.43 -2.85 1.39
CA ALA A 32 -4.32 -1.49 0.86
C ALA A 32 -5.19 -1.29 -0.39
N SER A 33 -5.18 -2.24 -1.32
CA SER A 33 -5.99 -2.20 -2.54
C SER A 33 -7.48 -2.29 -2.23
N LEU A 34 -7.86 -3.14 -1.27
CA LEU A 34 -9.26 -3.25 -0.82
C LEU A 34 -9.74 -1.94 -0.17
N THR A 35 -8.89 -1.31 0.65
CA THR A 35 -9.19 -0.02 1.28
C THR A 35 -9.31 1.09 0.24
N ALA A 36 -8.38 1.14 -0.72
CA ALA A 36 -8.42 2.07 -1.85
C ALA A 36 -9.69 1.91 -2.68
N PHE A 37 -10.12 0.67 -2.93
CA PHE A 37 -11.36 0.39 -3.62
C PHE A 37 -12.57 0.88 -2.81
N GLY A 38 -12.65 0.56 -1.52
CA GLY A 38 -13.76 1.01 -0.67
C GLY A 38 -13.88 2.53 -0.59
N ILE A 39 -12.77 3.24 -0.42
CA ILE A 39 -12.73 4.71 -0.42
C ILE A 39 -13.13 5.26 -1.80
N GLY A 40 -12.61 4.66 -2.88
CA GLY A 40 -12.99 5.02 -4.24
C GLY A 40 -14.48 4.85 -4.52
N THR A 41 -15.09 3.77 -4.00
CA THR A 41 -16.54 3.54 -4.12
C THR A 41 -17.33 4.59 -3.37
N ILE A 42 -16.93 4.92 -2.13
CA ILE A 42 -17.58 5.97 -1.35
C ILE A 42 -17.49 7.31 -2.09
N ASP A 43 -16.34 7.67 -2.64
CA ASP A 43 -16.19 8.92 -3.39
C ASP A 43 -17.06 8.94 -4.66
N VAL A 44 -17.04 7.87 -5.47
CA VAL A 44 -17.80 7.82 -6.73
C VAL A 44 -19.31 7.86 -6.48
N VAL A 45 -19.79 7.15 -5.46
CA VAL A 45 -21.22 7.02 -5.15
C VAL A 45 -21.76 8.20 -4.35
N ALA A 46 -21.00 8.74 -3.40
CA ALA A 46 -21.51 9.77 -2.49
C ALA A 46 -21.09 11.19 -2.86
N TRP A 47 -19.98 11.38 -3.60
CA TRP A 47 -19.38 12.70 -3.80
C TRP A 47 -19.21 13.06 -5.28
N SER A 48 -18.28 12.42 -5.99
CA SER A 48 -17.80 12.88 -7.28
C SER A 48 -18.74 12.59 -8.46
N HIS A 49 -19.58 11.56 -8.37
CA HIS A 49 -20.56 11.16 -9.39
C HIS A 49 -20.04 11.28 -10.85
N PRO A 50 -18.86 10.71 -11.19
CA PRO A 50 -18.28 10.82 -12.51
C PRO A 50 -19.20 10.19 -13.57
N LYS A 51 -19.34 10.84 -14.72
CA LYS A 51 -20.19 10.35 -15.81
C LYS A 51 -19.38 9.47 -16.77
N GLY A 52 -19.75 8.20 -16.86
CA GLY A 52 -19.15 7.23 -17.76
C GLY A 52 -18.05 6.36 -17.13
N TYR A 53 -17.71 5.25 -17.81
CA TYR A 53 -16.81 4.24 -17.27
C TYR A 53 -15.36 4.73 -17.13
N LEU A 54 -14.83 5.42 -18.15
CA LEU A 54 -13.43 5.84 -18.15
C LEU A 54 -13.14 6.92 -17.08
N PRO A 55 -13.97 7.97 -16.90
CA PRO A 55 -13.80 8.92 -15.79
C PRO A 55 -13.96 8.27 -14.42
N THR A 56 -14.85 7.28 -14.28
CA THR A 56 -15.02 6.52 -13.05
C THR A 56 -13.74 5.77 -12.69
N LEU A 57 -13.17 5.00 -13.64
CA LEU A 57 -11.90 4.31 -13.43
C LEU A 57 -10.76 5.28 -13.13
N GLY A 58 -10.70 6.42 -13.83
CA GLY A 58 -9.73 7.48 -13.53
C GLY A 58 -9.86 8.00 -12.10
N ARG A 59 -11.08 8.11 -11.57
CA ARG A 59 -11.33 8.53 -10.18
C ARG A 59 -10.90 7.49 -9.16
N TYR A 60 -11.18 6.20 -9.41
CA TYR A 60 -10.66 5.11 -8.58
C TYR A 60 -9.13 5.11 -8.55
N ALA A 61 -8.48 5.29 -9.70
CA ALA A 61 -7.03 5.38 -9.77
C ALA A 61 -6.53 6.60 -9.00
N TYR A 62 -7.15 7.76 -9.18
CA TYR A 62 -6.79 9.00 -8.48
C TYR A 62 -6.91 8.87 -6.95
N MET A 63 -7.98 8.23 -6.45
CA MET A 63 -8.17 8.01 -5.01
C MET A 63 -7.29 6.89 -4.46
N GLY A 64 -7.10 5.82 -5.22
CA GLY A 64 -6.32 4.67 -4.79
C GLY A 64 -4.82 4.91 -4.83
N PHE A 65 -4.33 5.74 -5.74
CA PHE A 65 -2.90 6.02 -5.91
C PHE A 65 -2.19 6.48 -4.62
N PRO A 66 -2.69 7.46 -3.84
CA PRO A 66 -2.04 7.85 -2.59
C PRO A 66 -1.99 6.70 -1.57
N ILE A 67 -3.08 5.95 -1.41
CA ILE A 67 -3.19 4.86 -0.42
C ILE A 67 -2.22 3.72 -0.76
N VAL A 68 -2.30 3.26 -2.01
CA VAL A 68 -1.49 2.15 -2.52
C VAL A 68 -0.02 2.57 -2.60
N GLY A 69 0.27 3.76 -3.12
CA GLY A 69 1.63 4.26 -3.25
C GLY A 69 2.32 4.51 -1.91
N ALA A 70 1.60 5.02 -0.90
CA ALA A 70 2.14 5.16 0.45
C ALA A 70 2.43 3.81 1.11
N SER A 71 1.54 2.84 0.92
CA SER A 71 1.74 1.46 1.40
C SER A 71 2.96 0.81 0.75
N ALA A 72 3.12 0.99 -0.56
CA ALA A 72 4.28 0.53 -1.31
C ALA A 72 5.58 1.20 -0.80
N ALA A 73 5.56 2.52 -0.64
CA ALA A 73 6.70 3.28 -0.13
C ALA A 73 7.12 2.81 1.27
N PHE A 74 6.16 2.57 2.16
CA PHE A 74 6.41 2.00 3.49
C PHE A 74 7.16 0.66 3.39
N VAL A 75 6.57 -0.33 2.71
CA VAL A 75 7.13 -1.69 2.68
C VAL A 75 8.51 -1.72 2.03
N LEU A 76 8.66 -1.05 0.88
CA LEU A 76 9.91 -1.05 0.14
C LEU A 76 11.02 -0.36 0.95
N VAL A 77 10.74 0.78 1.58
CA VAL A 77 11.76 1.51 2.35
C VAL A 77 12.09 0.81 3.67
N THR A 78 11.11 0.26 4.39
CA THR A 78 11.36 -0.53 5.60
C THR A 78 12.28 -1.72 5.27
N ASN A 79 11.96 -2.48 4.22
CA ASN A 79 12.75 -3.64 3.83
C ASN A 79 14.11 -3.26 3.24
N ALA A 80 14.22 -2.16 2.50
CA ALA A 80 15.50 -1.65 2.01
C ALA A 80 16.40 -1.19 3.16
N SER A 81 15.84 -0.45 4.14
CA SER A 81 16.54 -0.02 5.35
C SER A 81 17.07 -1.23 6.14
N ALA A 82 16.22 -2.24 6.35
CA ALA A 82 16.60 -3.46 7.04
C ALA A 82 17.67 -4.25 6.27
N SER A 83 17.54 -4.37 4.94
CA SER A 83 18.50 -5.05 4.07
C SER A 83 19.87 -4.37 4.06
N PHE A 84 19.89 -3.04 4.16
CA PHE A 84 21.13 -2.24 4.19
C PHE A 84 21.80 -2.27 5.56
N ARG A 85 21.02 -2.10 6.64
CA ARG A 85 21.53 -2.09 8.03
C ARG A 85 21.80 -3.49 8.58
N LYS A 86 21.25 -4.53 7.96
CA LYS A 86 21.23 -5.92 8.45
C LYS A 86 20.69 -6.02 9.89
N LYS A 87 19.74 -5.16 10.23
CA LYS A 87 19.11 -5.07 11.55
C LYS A 87 17.61 -5.01 11.37
N ASP A 88 16.90 -5.83 12.14
CA ASP A 88 15.44 -5.80 12.24
C ASP A 88 15.06 -4.99 13.48
N ASP A 89 14.83 -3.69 13.29
CA ASP A 89 14.54 -2.74 14.37
C ASP A 89 13.42 -1.76 13.99
N VAL A 90 12.85 -1.14 15.02
CA VAL A 90 11.77 -0.14 14.90
C VAL A 90 12.19 1.07 14.05
N TRP A 91 13.50 1.34 13.92
CA TRP A 91 14.01 2.40 13.06
C TRP A 91 13.67 2.19 11.59
N ASN A 92 13.63 0.94 11.11
CA ASN A 92 13.22 0.65 9.74
C ASN A 92 11.77 1.08 9.49
N TRP A 93 10.89 0.82 10.46
CA TRP A 93 9.47 1.19 10.39
C TRP A 93 9.27 2.69 10.49
N PHE A 94 10.07 3.37 11.31
CA PHE A 94 10.06 4.83 11.38
C PHE A 94 10.43 5.45 10.04
N ILE A 95 11.51 4.96 9.39
CA ILE A 95 11.95 5.47 8.08
C ILE A 95 10.93 5.13 6.99
N GLY A 96 10.36 3.91 7.00
CA GLY A 96 9.29 3.52 6.10
C GLY A 96 8.04 4.39 6.25
N GLY A 97 7.62 4.65 7.49
CA GLY A 97 6.48 5.52 7.80
C GLY A 97 6.71 6.97 7.37
N PHE A 98 7.92 7.48 7.62
CA PHE A 98 8.32 8.81 7.16
C PHE A 98 8.28 8.93 5.63
N SER A 99 8.80 7.92 4.91
CA SER A 99 8.74 7.86 3.44
C SER A 99 7.30 7.82 2.92
N ALA A 100 6.44 7.01 3.54
CA ALA A 100 5.01 6.96 3.20
C ALA A 100 4.31 8.31 3.42
N GLY A 101 4.65 9.02 4.51
CA GLY A 101 4.14 10.36 4.79
C GLY A 101 4.57 11.39 3.74
N ILE A 102 5.83 11.35 3.29
CA ILE A 102 6.30 12.18 2.17
C ILE A 102 5.50 11.88 0.90
N PHE A 103 5.30 10.59 0.58
CA PHE A 103 4.55 10.19 -0.61
C PHE A 103 3.12 10.74 -0.58
N LEU A 104 2.42 10.56 0.55
CA LEU A 104 1.08 11.11 0.75
C LEU A 104 1.06 12.64 0.63
N SER A 105 2.06 13.32 1.19
CA SER A 105 2.15 14.79 1.15
C SER A 105 2.35 15.30 -0.27
N CYS A 106 3.22 14.67 -1.07
CA CYS A 106 3.40 14.99 -2.48
C CYS A 106 2.10 14.88 -3.27
N PHE A 107 1.25 13.89 -2.92
CA PHE A 107 -0.06 13.75 -3.56
C PHE A 107 -1.09 14.76 -3.01
N ALA A 108 -1.08 15.02 -1.71
CA ALA A 108 -1.97 15.98 -1.06
C ALA A 108 -1.77 17.41 -1.57
N ILE A 109 -0.53 17.84 -1.79
CA ILE A 109 -0.20 19.14 -2.39
C ILE A 109 -0.89 19.29 -3.76
N LYS A 110 -0.89 18.21 -4.55
CA LYS A 110 -1.52 18.17 -5.87
C LYS A 110 -3.06 18.23 -5.81
N ILE A 111 -3.67 17.88 -4.68
CA ILE A 111 -5.12 18.03 -4.44
C ILE A 111 -5.46 19.47 -4.03
N THR A 112 -4.63 20.12 -3.22
CA THR A 112 -4.91 21.46 -2.67
C THR A 112 -4.49 22.64 -3.56
N GLY A 113 -3.78 22.40 -4.66
CA GLY A 113 -3.46 23.44 -5.65
C GLY A 113 -2.56 24.57 -5.14
N ILE A 114 -1.71 24.26 -4.15
CA ILE A 114 -0.63 25.13 -3.67
C ILE A 114 0.65 24.76 -4.39
#